data_AF-A0A1M6G6P6-F1
#
_entry.id   AF-A0A1M6G6P6-F1
#
_cell.length_a   1.000
_cell.length_b   1.000
_cell.length_c   1.000
_cell.angle_alpha   90.00
_cell.angle_beta   90.00
_cell.angle_gamma   90.00
#
_symmetry.space_group_name_H-M   'P 1'
#
loop_
_entity.id
_entity.type
_entity.pdbx_description
1 polymer ?
#
loop_
_entity_poly.entity_id
_entity_poly.type
_entity_poly.pdbx_seq_one_letter_code
_entity_poly.pdbx_strand_id
1 'polypeptide(L)'
;MWRLLYTLDEEFEKLFKIKVDFDDRMDTGEENELSIAQFISYYCKKKNIRHLDTTGVAKVVEYCSRIAGSQKKLSTQFSKIAELLIEADVWAEVEREPYICDRHIKKAYDEKIYRNNMLEDRMLEMYKTKKIIIDIRDRKIGRINGLSVINLGDHVFGKPSVITATTFIGHKGVINIEREVEMSGSIHDKGVMILEGYLNERFAQEAPLSLTGKICFEQSYGGVDGDSASSTELYALLSSLGDVPLKQYIAVTGSVNQKGEVQPVGGVTEKIEGFFDICSYFGLTGDQGVMIPYQNVEDLVLKDDVIDAVQKGLFHIYPVSSIEEGIEILTDRSYPDIYEGIRAKLNKYAASENQNTSSTKNGRESGNLL
;
A
#
# COMPACT_ATOMS: atom_id res chain seq x y z
N MET A 1 8.75 8.55 24.37
CA MET A 1 9.49 9.35 25.39
C MET A 1 8.68 9.57 26.66
N TRP A 2 7.53 10.29 26.64
CA TRP A 2 6.70 10.49 27.84
C TRP A 2 6.37 9.19 28.59
N ARG A 3 5.85 8.17 27.89
CA ARG A 3 5.53 6.87 28.50
C ARG A 3 6.75 6.18 29.12
N LEU A 4 7.93 6.32 28.50
CA LEU A 4 9.17 5.76 29.06
C LEU A 4 9.57 6.47 30.34
N LEU A 5 9.51 7.82 30.37
CA LEU A 5 9.79 8.59 31.58
C LEU A 5 8.78 8.28 32.69
N TYR A 6 7.50 8.21 32.35
CA TYR A 6 6.45 7.85 33.30
C TYR A 6 6.65 6.46 33.92
N THR A 7 7.13 5.49 33.16
CA THR A 7 7.34 4.11 33.65
C THR A 7 8.70 3.91 34.33
N LEU A 8 9.75 4.63 33.90
CA LEU A 8 11.12 4.41 34.36
C LEU A 8 11.59 5.40 35.43
N ASP A 9 10.92 6.55 35.59
CA ASP A 9 11.26 7.59 36.56
C ASP A 9 10.10 7.83 37.54
N GLU A 10 10.27 7.36 38.78
CA GLU A 10 9.28 7.48 39.86
C GLU A 10 9.01 8.93 40.30
N GLU A 11 9.90 9.89 39.97
CA GLU A 11 9.69 11.30 40.24
C GLU A 11 8.90 12.01 39.14
N PHE A 12 8.89 11.44 37.93
CA PHE A 12 8.21 12.04 36.79
C PHE A 12 6.69 12.20 37.04
N GLU A 13 6.03 11.17 37.59
CA GLU A 13 4.62 11.28 38.01
C GLU A 13 4.44 12.27 39.17
N LYS A 14 5.43 12.45 40.04
CA LYS A 14 5.36 13.40 41.16
C LYS A 14 5.42 14.85 40.69
N LEU A 15 6.19 15.13 39.63
CA LEU A 15 6.39 16.46 39.10
C LEU A 15 5.37 16.84 38.01
N PHE A 16 4.96 15.88 37.17
CA PHE A 16 4.07 16.11 36.03
C PHE A 16 2.71 15.45 36.25
N LYS A 17 1.87 16.12 37.05
CA LYS A 17 0.56 15.60 37.49
C LYS A 17 -0.54 15.63 36.43
N ILE A 18 -0.44 16.53 35.46
CA ILE A 18 -1.49 16.75 34.46
C ILE A 18 -0.90 16.45 33.09
N LYS A 19 -1.46 15.43 32.44
CA LYS A 19 -1.17 15.12 31.04
C LYS A 19 -2.23 15.76 30.17
N VAL A 20 -1.81 16.58 29.21
CA VAL A 20 -2.67 17.12 28.15
C VAL A 20 -2.16 16.56 26.84
N ASP A 21 -2.92 15.62 26.26
CA ASP A 21 -2.65 15.11 24.92
C ASP A 21 -3.29 16.05 23.90
N PHE A 22 -2.50 16.48 22.92
CA PHE A 22 -2.99 17.21 21.77
C PHE A 22 -3.16 16.23 20.62
N ASP A 23 -4.38 16.12 20.09
CA ASP A 23 -4.65 15.39 18.86
C ASP A 23 -4.09 16.19 17.67
N ASP A 24 -3.42 15.51 16.74
CA ASP A 24 -2.88 16.11 15.53
C ASP A 24 -3.91 16.17 14.38
N ARG A 25 -5.14 15.73 14.67
CA ARG A 25 -6.30 15.68 13.77
C ARG A 25 -7.56 16.17 14.47
N MET A 26 -8.50 16.67 13.69
CA MET A 26 -9.87 16.98 14.10
C MET A 26 -10.86 16.51 13.04
N ASP A 27 -12.13 16.32 13.40
CA ASP A 27 -13.17 15.98 12.41
C ASP A 27 -13.35 17.09 11.38
N THR A 28 -13.63 16.71 10.14
CA THR A 28 -14.07 17.69 9.13
C THR A 28 -15.52 18.11 9.41
N GLY A 29 -15.88 19.30 8.95
CA GLY A 29 -17.22 19.87 9.11
C GLY A 29 -17.17 21.39 9.13
N GLU A 30 -18.31 22.03 8.86
CA GLU A 30 -18.41 23.49 8.66
C GLU A 30 -17.77 24.30 9.79
N GLU A 31 -17.94 23.88 11.06
CA GLU A 31 -17.35 24.55 12.21
C GLU A 31 -15.81 24.50 12.22
N ASN A 32 -15.24 23.32 11.95
CA ASN A 32 -13.80 23.12 11.96
C ASN A 32 -13.13 23.70 10.71
N GLU A 33 -13.79 23.64 9.56
CA GLU A 33 -13.37 24.31 8.33
C GLU A 33 -13.37 25.84 8.51
N LEU A 34 -14.41 26.40 9.14
CA LEU A 34 -14.46 27.82 9.50
C LEU A 34 -13.36 28.17 10.51
N SER A 35 -13.05 27.29 11.46
CA SER A 35 -11.96 27.48 12.41
C SER A 35 -10.60 27.54 11.71
N ILE A 36 -10.36 26.71 10.69
CA ILE A 36 -9.17 26.82 9.82
C ILE A 36 -9.16 28.18 9.10
N ALA A 37 -10.28 28.62 8.52
CA ALA A 37 -10.36 29.92 7.86
C ALA A 37 -10.08 31.09 8.83
N GLN A 38 -10.56 31.01 10.08
CA GLN A 38 -10.27 31.97 11.14
C GLN A 38 -8.79 31.95 11.52
N PHE A 39 -8.18 30.77 11.63
CA PHE A 39 -6.75 30.62 11.87
C PHE A 39 -5.93 31.27 10.74
N ILE A 40 -6.28 31.03 9.48
CA ILE A 40 -5.65 31.66 8.31
C ILE A 40 -5.73 33.20 8.42
N SER A 41 -6.93 33.74 8.68
CA SER A 41 -7.14 35.19 8.83
C SER A 41 -6.32 35.79 9.97
N TYR A 42 -6.30 35.13 11.12
CA TYR A 42 -5.47 35.49 12.26
C TYR A 42 -3.99 35.48 11.91
N TYR A 43 -3.51 34.42 11.25
CA TYR A 43 -2.12 34.25 10.88
C TYR A 43 -1.68 35.33 9.89
N CYS A 44 -2.51 35.62 8.87
CA CYS A 44 -2.25 36.68 7.89
C CYS A 44 -2.02 38.03 8.56
N LYS A 45 -2.92 38.41 9.48
CA LYS A 45 -2.81 39.67 10.24
C LYS A 45 -1.58 39.69 11.15
N LYS A 46 -1.30 38.59 11.85
CA LYS A 46 -0.19 38.50 12.81
C LYS A 46 1.17 38.55 12.13
N LYS A 47 1.32 37.91 10.96
CA LYS A 47 2.57 37.81 10.21
C LYS A 47 2.70 38.85 9.11
N ASN A 48 1.66 39.67 8.90
CA ASN A 48 1.61 40.69 7.86
C ASN A 48 1.87 40.11 6.46
N ILE A 49 1.24 38.98 6.15
CA ILE A 49 1.22 38.37 4.82
C ILE A 49 -0.11 38.68 4.11
N ARG A 50 -0.17 38.54 2.78
CA ARG A 50 -1.40 38.79 2.01
C ARG A 50 -2.53 37.87 2.46
N HIS A 51 -3.74 38.40 2.43
CA HIS A 51 -4.94 37.61 2.70
C HIS A 51 -5.22 36.62 1.57
N LEU A 52 -5.86 35.51 1.91
CA LEU A 52 -6.30 34.51 0.95
C LEU A 52 -7.68 34.89 0.41
N ASP A 53 -7.93 34.57 -0.87
CA ASP A 53 -9.28 34.54 -1.41
C ASP A 53 -9.98 33.21 -1.04
N THR A 54 -11.24 33.05 -1.47
CA THR A 54 -12.02 31.84 -1.17
C THR A 54 -11.40 30.57 -1.75
N THR A 55 -10.72 30.66 -2.90
CA THR A 55 -10.07 29.51 -3.56
C THR A 55 -8.82 29.08 -2.80
N GLY A 56 -8.02 30.04 -2.33
CA GLY A 56 -6.85 29.79 -1.49
C GLY A 56 -7.24 29.15 -0.16
N VAL A 57 -8.29 29.67 0.50
CA VAL A 57 -8.79 29.08 1.76
C VAL A 57 -9.24 27.63 1.54
N ALA A 58 -10.03 27.36 0.49
CA ALA A 58 -10.46 26.00 0.17
C ALA A 58 -9.27 25.07 -0.08
N LYS A 59 -8.24 25.52 -0.83
CA LYS A 59 -7.05 24.72 -1.10
C LYS A 59 -6.22 24.42 0.16
N VAL A 60 -6.20 25.35 1.13
CA VAL A 60 -5.56 25.09 2.43
C VAL A 60 -6.34 24.04 3.23
N VAL A 61 -7.68 24.07 3.19
CA VAL A 61 -8.52 23.05 3.85
C VAL A 61 -8.27 21.67 3.23
N GLU A 62 -8.22 21.56 1.90
CA GLU A 62 -7.84 20.32 1.21
C GLU A 62 -6.46 19.81 1.64
N TYR A 63 -5.48 20.72 1.73
CA TYR A 63 -4.14 20.38 2.22
C TYR A 63 -4.15 19.88 3.68
N CYS A 64 -5.02 20.42 4.54
CA CYS A 64 -5.20 19.93 5.89
C CYS A 64 -5.72 18.49 5.92
N SER A 65 -6.68 18.15 5.04
CA SER A 65 -7.14 16.76 4.86
C SER A 65 -6.03 15.86 4.33
N ARG A 66 -5.19 16.36 3.42
CA ARG A 66 -4.05 15.60 2.88
C ARG A 66 -3.02 15.28 3.95
N ILE A 67 -2.66 16.24 4.82
CA ILE A 67 -1.77 15.97 5.97
C ILE A 67 -2.41 14.98 6.94
N ALA A 68 -3.72 15.08 7.17
CA ALA A 68 -4.44 14.15 8.04
C ALA A 68 -4.56 12.74 7.45
N GLY A 69 -4.37 12.59 6.13
CA GLY A 69 -4.52 11.33 5.42
C GLY A 69 -5.95 10.80 5.42
N SER A 70 -6.94 11.70 5.45
CA SER A 70 -8.36 11.32 5.45
C SER A 70 -9.24 12.47 4.96
N GLN A 71 -10.27 12.13 4.18
CA GLN A 71 -11.31 13.06 3.75
C GLN A 71 -12.20 13.51 4.92
N LYS A 72 -12.24 12.74 6.01
CA LYS A 72 -13.08 13.01 7.19
C LYS A 72 -12.35 13.74 8.31
N LYS A 73 -11.06 14.04 8.13
CA LYS A 73 -10.23 14.68 9.15
C LYS A 73 -9.50 15.88 8.57
N LEU A 74 -9.17 16.83 9.44
CA LEU A 74 -8.32 17.98 9.16
C LEU A 74 -7.13 17.95 10.11
N SER A 75 -5.94 18.28 9.62
CA SER A 75 -4.75 18.34 10.47
C SER A 75 -4.77 19.58 11.37
N THR A 76 -4.40 19.41 12.63
CA THR A 76 -4.17 20.50 13.61
C THR A 76 -2.68 20.84 13.73
N GLN A 77 -1.83 20.33 12.82
CA GLN A 77 -0.41 20.66 12.76
C GLN A 77 -0.22 22.07 12.16
N PHE A 78 -0.63 23.10 12.91
CA PHE A 78 -0.66 24.50 12.48
C PHE A 78 0.70 25.04 12.00
N SER A 79 1.81 24.45 12.44
CA SER A 79 3.15 24.76 11.92
C SER A 79 3.27 24.45 10.42
N LYS A 80 2.79 23.29 9.97
CA LYS A 80 2.82 22.89 8.56
C LYS A 80 1.91 23.76 7.70
N ILE A 81 0.77 24.18 8.24
CA ILE A 81 -0.15 25.11 7.58
C ILE A 81 0.54 26.48 7.44
N ALA A 82 1.14 26.98 8.52
CA ALA A 82 1.85 28.26 8.55
C ALA A 82 3.02 28.31 7.54
N GLU A 83 3.82 27.24 7.44
CA GLU A 83 4.88 27.12 6.42
C GLU A 83 4.32 27.29 5.00
N LEU A 84 3.23 26.57 4.68
CA LEU A 84 2.59 26.66 3.37
C LEU A 84 2.09 28.08 3.07
N LEU A 85 1.47 28.74 4.05
CA LEU A 85 0.97 30.12 3.89
C LEU A 85 2.10 31.10 3.60
N ILE A 86 3.25 30.96 4.25
CA ILE A 86 4.43 31.82 4.00
C ILE A 86 4.96 31.59 2.58
N GLU A 87 5.14 30.33 2.17
CA GLU A 87 5.64 30.03 0.82
C GLU A 87 4.66 30.50 -0.27
N ALA A 88 3.35 30.35 -0.06
CA ALA A 88 2.33 30.83 -0.98
C ALA A 88 2.25 32.36 -1.05
N ASP A 89 2.51 33.06 0.06
CA ASP A 89 2.66 34.51 0.06
C ASP A 89 3.81 34.93 -0.85
N VAL A 90 4.99 34.31 -0.75
CA VAL A 90 6.12 34.62 -1.64
C VAL A 90 5.73 34.46 -3.11
N TRP A 91 5.01 33.39 -3.48
CA TRP A 91 4.57 33.19 -4.86
C TRP A 91 3.61 34.27 -5.36
N ALA A 92 2.64 34.65 -4.54
CA ALA A 92 1.73 35.75 -4.90
C ALA A 92 2.47 37.11 -4.97
N GLU A 93 3.59 37.30 -4.25
CA GLU A 93 4.43 38.49 -4.38
C GLU A 93 5.07 38.56 -5.77
N VAL A 94 5.68 37.45 -6.16
CA VAL A 94 6.38 37.28 -7.43
C VAL A 94 5.42 37.52 -8.60
N GLU A 95 4.19 37.02 -8.48
CA GLU A 95 3.12 37.19 -9.47
C GLU A 95 2.39 38.53 -9.35
N ARG A 96 2.73 39.36 -8.34
CA ARG A 96 2.16 40.69 -8.07
C ARG A 96 0.64 40.67 -7.84
N GLU A 97 0.15 39.62 -7.22
CA GLU A 97 -1.25 39.44 -6.90
C GLU A 97 -1.58 39.99 -5.51
N PRO A 98 -2.72 40.70 -5.34
CA PRO A 98 -3.10 41.28 -4.06
C PRO A 98 -3.55 40.23 -3.03
N TYR A 99 -3.98 39.05 -3.49
CA TYR A 99 -4.47 37.95 -2.67
C TYR A 99 -3.76 36.64 -3.02
N ILE A 100 -3.65 35.76 -2.03
CA ILE A 100 -3.20 34.38 -2.22
C ILE A 100 -4.41 33.55 -2.69
N CYS A 101 -4.32 32.93 -3.86
CA CYS A 101 -5.34 32.04 -4.43
C CYS A 101 -4.84 30.60 -4.50
N ASP A 102 -5.70 29.69 -4.93
CA ASP A 102 -5.44 28.26 -5.08
C ASP A 102 -4.13 27.93 -5.83
N ARG A 103 -3.83 28.60 -6.95
CA ARG A 103 -2.58 28.37 -7.71
C ARG A 103 -1.32 28.64 -6.90
N HIS A 104 -1.34 29.63 -6.01
CA HIS A 104 -0.18 29.96 -5.18
C HIS A 104 0.03 28.92 -4.07
N ILE A 105 -1.07 28.41 -3.49
CA ILE A 105 -1.04 27.31 -2.52
C ILE A 105 -0.51 26.03 -3.18
N LYS A 106 -1.05 25.68 -4.36
CA LYS A 106 -0.62 24.52 -5.13
C LYS A 106 0.86 24.62 -5.49
N LYS A 107 1.30 25.77 -6.02
CA LYS A 107 2.71 26.00 -6.35
C LYS A 107 3.64 25.91 -5.14
N ALA A 108 3.24 26.45 -3.98
CA ALA A 108 4.00 26.30 -2.75
C ALA A 108 4.14 24.82 -2.35
N TYR A 109 3.06 24.04 -2.46
CA TYR A 109 3.07 22.61 -2.17
C TYR A 109 3.96 21.81 -3.14
N ASP A 110 3.80 22.04 -4.45
CA ASP A 110 4.54 21.33 -5.49
C ASP A 110 6.05 21.63 -5.40
N GLU A 111 6.42 22.88 -5.13
CA GLU A 111 7.82 23.29 -4.93
C GLU A 111 8.40 22.71 -3.64
N LYS A 112 7.58 22.53 -2.59
CA LYS A 112 8.00 21.82 -1.37
C LYS A 112 8.31 20.35 -1.66
N ILE A 113 7.49 19.68 -2.47
CA ILE A 113 7.75 18.31 -2.92
C ILE A 113 9.04 18.27 -3.75
N TYR A 114 9.17 19.14 -4.75
CA TYR A 114 10.33 19.17 -5.65
C TYR A 114 11.67 19.35 -4.92
N ARG A 115 11.70 20.09 -3.81
CA ARG A 115 12.91 20.22 -2.98
C ARG A 115 13.31 18.92 -2.26
N ASN A 116 12.33 18.05 -1.98
CA ASN A 116 12.53 16.86 -1.15
C ASN A 116 12.43 15.53 -1.93
N ASN A 117 11.98 15.54 -3.19
CA ASN A 117 11.67 14.33 -3.96
C ASN A 117 12.88 13.73 -4.71
N MET A 118 14.12 14.23 -4.52
CA MET A 118 15.29 13.78 -5.30
C MET A 118 15.47 12.24 -5.28
N LEU A 119 15.20 11.58 -4.16
CA LEU A 119 15.30 10.12 -4.06
C LEU A 119 14.18 9.39 -4.81
N GLU A 120 12.97 9.95 -4.79
CA GLU A 120 11.83 9.45 -5.57
C GLU A 120 12.11 9.58 -7.07
N ASP A 121 12.61 10.73 -7.53
CA ASP A 121 12.96 10.96 -8.95
C ASP A 121 14.04 9.99 -9.44
N ARG A 122 15.07 9.75 -8.63
CA ARG A 122 16.11 8.74 -8.93
C ARG A 122 15.53 7.33 -8.99
N MET A 123 14.60 7.00 -8.09
CA MET A 123 13.93 5.71 -8.11
C MET A 123 13.08 5.56 -9.37
N LEU A 124 12.32 6.60 -9.73
CA LEU A 124 11.56 6.64 -10.97
C LEU A 124 12.49 6.40 -12.16
N GLU A 125 13.63 7.08 -12.26
CA GLU A 125 14.67 6.85 -13.28
C GLU A 125 15.15 5.39 -13.36
N MET A 126 15.27 4.69 -12.23
CA MET A 126 15.63 3.28 -12.21
C MET A 126 14.55 2.38 -12.83
N TYR A 127 13.26 2.71 -12.66
CA TYR A 127 12.20 2.03 -13.43
C TYR A 127 12.30 2.37 -14.91
N LYS A 128 12.51 3.65 -15.28
CA LYS A 128 12.64 4.11 -16.68
C LYS A 128 13.74 3.36 -17.42
N THR A 129 14.89 3.23 -16.77
CA THR A 129 16.08 2.54 -17.30
C THR A 129 15.98 1.01 -17.19
N LYS A 130 14.86 0.48 -16.70
CA LYS A 130 14.59 -0.96 -16.47
C LYS A 130 15.61 -1.63 -15.54
N LYS A 131 16.27 -0.84 -14.69
CA LYS A 131 17.14 -1.35 -13.62
C LYS A 131 16.32 -1.95 -12.49
N ILE A 132 15.14 -1.36 -12.22
CA ILE A 132 14.10 -1.98 -11.42
C ILE A 132 13.07 -2.57 -12.37
N ILE A 133 12.78 -3.86 -12.20
CA ILE A 133 11.80 -4.57 -12.99
C ILE A 133 10.39 -4.19 -12.54
N ILE A 134 9.54 -3.92 -13.51
CA ILE A 134 8.10 -3.77 -13.33
C ILE A 134 7.41 -4.03 -14.66
N ASP A 135 6.27 -4.73 -14.63
CA ASP A 135 5.41 -4.91 -15.79
C ASP A 135 4.09 -4.20 -15.50
N ILE A 136 3.56 -3.44 -16.46
CA ILE A 136 2.32 -2.64 -16.30
C ILE A 136 1.38 -2.77 -17.50
N ARG A 137 1.50 -3.86 -18.28
CA ARG A 137 0.70 -4.11 -19.50
C ARG A 137 0.33 -5.58 -19.68
N ASP A 138 1.25 -6.47 -19.38
CA ASP A 138 1.05 -7.91 -19.58
C ASP A 138 0.17 -8.56 -18.49
N ARG A 139 -0.11 -9.85 -18.68
CA ARG A 139 -0.53 -10.74 -17.61
C ARG A 139 0.53 -11.80 -17.34
N LYS A 140 0.74 -12.17 -16.08
CA LYS A 140 1.78 -13.15 -15.68
C LYS A 140 1.24 -14.07 -14.58
N ILE A 141 1.61 -15.34 -14.62
CA ILE A 141 1.27 -16.32 -13.57
C ILE A 141 2.24 -16.14 -12.41
N GLY A 142 1.72 -16.17 -11.17
CA GLY A 142 2.53 -16.12 -9.95
C GLY A 142 3.31 -14.82 -9.78
N ARG A 143 2.92 -13.73 -10.45
CA ARG A 143 3.61 -12.43 -10.36
C ARG A 143 2.58 -11.31 -10.26
N ILE A 144 2.84 -10.34 -9.39
CA ILE A 144 1.93 -9.22 -9.12
C ILE A 144 2.73 -7.99 -8.67
N ASN A 145 2.18 -6.80 -8.90
CA ASN A 145 2.75 -5.56 -8.36
C ASN A 145 2.13 -5.26 -7.00
N GLY A 146 2.93 -5.36 -5.93
CA GLY A 146 2.59 -4.84 -4.61
C GLY A 146 3.00 -3.39 -4.45
N LEU A 147 2.44 -2.72 -3.43
CA LEU A 147 2.74 -1.32 -3.13
C LEU A 147 3.23 -1.17 -1.69
N SER A 148 4.37 -0.52 -1.53
CA SER A 148 4.91 -0.11 -0.23
C SER A 148 5.05 1.41 -0.17
N VAL A 149 5.37 1.93 1.02
CA VAL A 149 5.64 3.34 1.24
C VAL A 149 7.07 3.48 1.73
N ILE A 150 7.79 4.44 1.16
CA ILE A 150 9.06 4.90 1.69
C ILE A 150 8.80 6.20 2.44
N ASN A 151 9.19 6.23 3.71
CA ASN A 151 9.11 7.41 4.56
C ASN A 151 10.53 7.85 4.94
N LEU A 152 10.95 9.01 4.43
CA LEU A 152 12.25 9.62 4.71
C LEU A 152 12.19 10.61 5.88
N GLY A 153 11.00 10.80 6.47
CA GLY A 153 10.69 11.78 7.50
C GLY A 153 10.15 13.09 6.91
N ASP A 154 10.87 13.69 5.98
CA ASP A 154 10.53 14.95 5.30
C ASP A 154 9.84 14.76 3.93
N HIS A 155 9.87 13.54 3.41
CA HIS A 155 9.19 13.14 2.18
C HIS A 155 8.67 11.70 2.29
N VAL A 156 7.49 11.45 1.72
CA VAL A 156 6.84 10.14 1.71
C VAL A 156 6.31 9.87 0.32
N PHE A 157 6.62 8.68 -0.23
CA PHE A 157 6.19 8.30 -1.56
C PHE A 157 5.94 6.80 -1.68
N GLY A 158 5.08 6.43 -2.62
CA GLY A 158 4.78 5.03 -2.92
C GLY A 158 5.86 4.37 -3.77
N LYS A 159 6.17 3.11 -3.46
CA LYS A 159 7.08 2.27 -4.24
C LYS A 159 6.37 1.00 -4.68
N PRO A 160 6.08 0.85 -5.99
CA PRO A 160 5.66 -0.43 -6.53
C PRO A 160 6.80 -1.45 -6.51
N SER A 161 6.51 -2.64 -6.00
CA SER A 161 7.48 -3.73 -5.90
C SER A 161 6.88 -4.99 -6.52
N VAL A 162 7.68 -5.71 -7.29
CA VAL A 162 7.25 -6.97 -7.91
C VAL A 162 7.31 -8.06 -6.85
N ILE A 163 6.19 -8.75 -6.64
CA ILE A 163 6.09 -9.92 -5.77
C ILE A 163 5.89 -11.14 -6.67
N THR A 164 6.67 -12.19 -6.42
CA THR A 164 6.56 -13.48 -7.12
C THR A 164 6.16 -14.57 -6.14
N ALA A 165 5.39 -15.53 -6.64
CA ALA A 165 5.04 -16.75 -5.96
C ALA A 165 5.24 -17.95 -6.90
N THR A 166 5.90 -19.00 -6.41
CA THR A 166 6.06 -20.26 -7.14
C THR A 166 5.55 -21.41 -6.29
N THR A 167 4.74 -22.29 -6.87
CA THR A 167 4.10 -23.41 -6.17
C THR A 167 4.42 -24.74 -6.83
N PHE A 168 4.76 -25.74 -6.02
CA PHE A 168 5.16 -27.08 -6.49
C PHE A 168 4.83 -28.15 -5.43
N ILE A 169 4.92 -29.42 -5.80
CA ILE A 169 4.65 -30.55 -4.90
C ILE A 169 5.66 -30.54 -3.73
N GLY A 170 5.17 -30.62 -2.49
CA GLY A 170 6.01 -30.74 -1.30
C GLY A 170 5.23 -30.56 0.00
N HIS A 171 5.91 -30.51 1.16
CA HIS A 171 5.25 -30.46 2.47
C HIS A 171 5.68 -29.29 3.36
N LYS A 172 6.39 -28.30 2.79
CA LYS A 172 6.94 -27.19 3.59
C LYS A 172 5.97 -26.04 3.81
N GLY A 173 4.76 -26.08 3.25
CA GLY A 173 3.82 -24.98 3.33
C GLY A 173 4.29 -23.77 2.52
N VAL A 174 4.02 -22.56 3.02
CA VAL A 174 4.40 -21.31 2.39
C VAL A 174 5.71 -20.81 3.00
N ILE A 175 6.73 -20.68 2.15
CA ILE A 175 8.05 -20.18 2.50
C ILE A 175 8.15 -18.72 2.05
N ASN A 176 8.40 -17.84 3.00
CA ASN A 176 8.79 -16.45 2.75
C ASN A 176 10.30 -16.38 2.57
N ILE A 177 10.79 -16.08 1.36
CA ILE A 177 12.22 -16.03 1.07
C ILE A 177 12.91 -14.97 1.92
N GLU A 178 12.30 -13.79 2.09
CA GLU A 178 12.86 -12.70 2.89
C GLU A 178 13.03 -13.10 4.36
N ARG A 179 12.14 -13.95 4.89
CA ARG A 179 12.26 -14.47 6.26
C ARG A 179 13.44 -15.42 6.42
N GLU A 180 13.66 -16.31 5.45
CA GLU A 180 14.75 -17.30 5.49
C GLU A 180 16.15 -16.65 5.47
N VAL A 181 16.24 -15.40 5.01
CA VAL A 181 17.48 -14.62 4.98
C VAL A 181 17.48 -13.43 5.95
N GLU A 182 16.57 -13.43 6.95
CA GLU A 182 16.48 -12.41 8.00
C GLU A 182 16.25 -10.98 7.47
N MET A 183 15.59 -10.86 6.32
CA MET A 183 15.20 -9.59 5.69
C MET A 183 13.71 -9.27 5.88
N SER A 184 12.99 -10.05 6.68
CA SER A 184 11.57 -9.88 6.99
C SER A 184 11.37 -9.48 8.45
N GLY A 185 10.48 -8.51 8.70
CA GLY A 185 10.04 -8.15 10.04
C GLY A 185 8.91 -9.02 10.58
N SER A 186 8.63 -8.90 11.88
CA SER A 186 7.69 -9.80 12.58
C SER A 186 6.23 -9.61 12.15
N ILE A 187 5.84 -8.42 11.70
CA ILE A 187 4.48 -8.14 11.23
C ILE A 187 4.27 -8.81 9.87
N HIS A 188 5.25 -8.71 8.99
CA HIS A 188 5.22 -9.38 7.70
C HIS A 188 5.23 -10.91 7.85
N ASP A 189 6.08 -11.46 8.71
CA ASP A 189 6.10 -12.90 9.02
C ASP A 189 4.75 -13.43 9.50
N LYS A 190 4.06 -12.66 10.36
CA LYS A 190 2.69 -12.96 10.79
C LYS A 190 1.73 -12.95 9.60
N GLY A 191 1.87 -11.99 8.68
CA GLY A 191 1.09 -11.92 7.45
C GLY A 191 1.19 -13.21 6.63
N VAL A 192 2.39 -13.74 6.44
CA VAL A 192 2.60 -14.99 5.70
C VAL A 192 1.96 -16.19 6.41
N MET A 193 2.03 -16.27 7.74
CA MET A 193 1.33 -17.31 8.52
C MET A 193 -0.19 -17.21 8.37
N ILE A 194 -0.75 -16.01 8.21
CA ILE A 194 -2.18 -15.83 7.92
C ILE A 194 -2.53 -16.42 6.56
N LEU A 195 -1.65 -16.32 5.56
CA LEU A 195 -1.87 -16.91 4.25
C LEU A 195 -1.94 -18.44 4.32
N GLU A 196 -1.06 -19.05 5.12
CA GLU A 196 -1.13 -20.49 5.38
C GLU A 196 -2.45 -20.87 6.07
N GLY A 197 -2.91 -20.07 7.04
CA GLY A 197 -4.21 -20.26 7.69
C GLY A 197 -5.36 -20.24 6.68
N TYR A 198 -5.38 -19.26 5.78
CA TYR A 198 -6.37 -19.17 4.69
C TYR A 198 -6.32 -20.40 3.77
N LEU A 199 -5.14 -20.77 3.28
CA LEU A 199 -5.00 -21.94 2.39
C LEU A 199 -5.45 -23.24 3.07
N ASN A 200 -5.11 -23.42 4.35
CA ASN A 200 -5.53 -24.58 5.13
C ASN A 200 -7.05 -24.63 5.31
N GLU A 201 -7.68 -23.50 5.64
CA GLU A 201 -9.13 -23.42 5.77
C GLU A 201 -9.84 -23.76 4.45
N ARG A 202 -9.32 -23.27 3.32
CA ARG A 202 -9.97 -23.44 2.01
C ARG A 202 -9.72 -24.79 1.34
N PHE A 203 -8.54 -25.39 1.55
CA PHE A 203 -8.09 -26.54 0.75
C PHE A 203 -7.59 -27.74 1.56
N ALA A 204 -7.36 -27.60 2.87
CA ALA A 204 -6.77 -28.67 3.70
C ALA A 204 -7.77 -29.41 4.62
N GLN A 205 -9.08 -29.30 4.36
CA GLN A 205 -10.11 -29.88 5.24
C GLN A 205 -10.24 -31.40 5.10
N GLU A 206 -9.96 -31.94 3.91
CA GLU A 206 -10.08 -33.37 3.60
C GLU A 206 -8.72 -34.09 3.63
N ALA A 207 -7.63 -33.38 3.32
CA ALA A 207 -6.27 -33.90 3.29
C ALA A 207 -5.26 -32.78 3.57
N PRO A 208 -4.05 -33.09 4.08
CA PRO A 208 -2.98 -32.09 4.20
C PRO A 208 -2.63 -31.44 2.86
N LEU A 209 -2.19 -30.19 2.89
CA LEU A 209 -1.66 -29.51 1.70
C LEU A 209 -0.33 -30.14 1.28
N SER A 210 -0.35 -30.98 0.23
CA SER A 210 0.83 -31.45 -0.50
C SER A 210 1.43 -30.35 -1.39
N LEU A 211 1.67 -29.18 -0.80
CA LEU A 211 2.17 -27.98 -1.45
C LEU A 211 3.42 -27.43 -0.76
N THR A 212 4.38 -26.97 -1.56
CA THR A 212 5.33 -25.94 -1.17
C THR A 212 5.18 -24.71 -2.05
N GLY A 213 4.89 -23.57 -1.43
CA GLY A 213 4.88 -22.26 -2.06
C GLY A 213 6.10 -21.46 -1.63
N LYS A 214 6.69 -20.69 -2.55
CA LYS A 214 7.76 -19.73 -2.23
C LYS A 214 7.32 -18.34 -2.67
N ILE A 215 7.36 -17.37 -1.77
CA ILE A 215 7.10 -15.96 -2.02
C ILE A 215 8.43 -15.19 -2.01
N CYS A 216 8.59 -14.24 -2.91
CA CYS A 216 9.73 -13.31 -2.93
C CYS A 216 9.30 -11.90 -3.32
N PHE A 217 9.88 -10.90 -2.66
CA PHE A 217 9.90 -9.51 -3.09
C PHE A 217 11.12 -9.26 -3.99
N GLU A 218 10.89 -9.22 -5.29
CA GLU A 218 11.97 -9.08 -6.26
C GLU A 218 12.69 -7.73 -6.11
N GLN A 219 14.02 -7.78 -6.13
CA GLN A 219 14.90 -6.62 -5.98
C GLN A 219 14.65 -5.81 -4.69
N SER A 220 14.18 -6.47 -3.62
CA SER A 220 14.09 -5.89 -2.28
C SER A 220 15.39 -6.12 -1.50
N TYR A 221 16.19 -5.06 -1.34
CA TYR A 221 17.47 -5.13 -0.62
C TYR A 221 17.44 -4.47 0.77
N GLY A 222 16.37 -3.74 1.10
CA GLY A 222 16.23 -2.99 2.36
C GLY A 222 15.44 -3.72 3.45
N GLY A 223 15.03 -4.95 3.18
CA GLY A 223 14.08 -5.69 4.00
C GLY A 223 12.61 -5.29 3.78
N VAL A 224 11.70 -6.08 4.35
CA VAL A 224 10.25 -5.92 4.23
C VAL A 224 9.61 -6.10 5.61
N ASP A 225 8.73 -5.18 6.00
CA ASP A 225 7.90 -5.33 7.20
C ASP A 225 6.53 -4.68 7.02
N GLY A 226 5.57 -5.08 7.86
CA GLY A 226 4.16 -4.74 7.75
C GLY A 226 3.33 -5.81 7.05
N ASP A 227 2.01 -5.74 7.18
CA ASP A 227 1.06 -6.74 6.66
C ASP A 227 0.35 -6.28 5.38
N SER A 228 0.65 -5.07 4.90
CA SER A 228 -0.07 -4.43 3.79
C SER A 228 0.10 -5.08 2.42
N ALA A 229 0.98 -6.08 2.29
CA ALA A 229 1.20 -6.88 1.10
C ALA A 229 0.58 -8.28 1.17
N SER A 230 0.00 -8.68 2.31
CA SER A 230 -0.48 -10.06 2.52
C SER A 230 -1.59 -10.45 1.53
N SER A 231 -2.56 -9.57 1.21
CA SER A 231 -3.54 -9.86 0.15
C SER A 231 -2.86 -10.04 -1.22
N THR A 232 -1.88 -9.18 -1.53
CA THR A 232 -1.10 -9.21 -2.76
C THR A 232 -0.34 -10.53 -2.93
N GLU A 233 0.34 -10.98 -1.90
CA GLU A 233 1.05 -12.26 -1.85
C GLU A 233 0.10 -13.45 -2.02
N LEU A 234 -1.08 -13.38 -1.40
CA LEU A 234 -2.10 -14.41 -1.54
C LEU A 234 -2.61 -14.51 -2.99
N TYR A 235 -2.84 -13.39 -3.67
CA TYR A 235 -3.19 -13.40 -5.10
C TYR A 235 -2.09 -14.06 -5.95
N ALA A 236 -0.82 -13.77 -5.67
CA ALA A 236 0.30 -14.41 -6.37
C ALA A 236 0.32 -15.93 -6.12
N LEU A 237 0.11 -16.38 -4.87
CA LEU A 237 0.02 -17.80 -4.52
C LEU A 237 -1.14 -18.50 -5.24
N LEU A 238 -2.34 -17.91 -5.19
CA LEU A 238 -3.53 -18.45 -5.87
C LEU A 238 -3.34 -18.49 -7.38
N SER A 239 -2.68 -17.48 -7.96
CA SER A 239 -2.32 -17.45 -9.38
C SER A 239 -1.37 -18.60 -9.75
N SER A 240 -0.28 -18.79 -9.00
CA SER A 240 0.68 -19.87 -9.23
C SER A 240 0.04 -21.25 -9.02
N LEU A 241 -0.82 -21.39 -8.01
CA LEU A 241 -1.58 -22.62 -7.77
C LEU A 241 -2.60 -22.90 -8.87
N GLY A 242 -3.35 -21.91 -9.33
CA GLY A 242 -4.41 -22.09 -10.31
C GLY A 242 -3.93 -22.08 -11.76
N ASP A 243 -2.65 -21.81 -12.01
CA ASP A 243 -2.09 -21.50 -13.35
C ASP A 243 -2.90 -20.39 -14.07
N VAL A 244 -3.32 -19.38 -13.31
CA VAL A 244 -4.15 -18.27 -13.80
C VAL A 244 -3.32 -16.98 -13.84
N PRO A 245 -3.16 -16.32 -15.00
CA PRO A 245 -2.33 -15.12 -15.10
C PRO A 245 -3.04 -13.88 -14.51
N LEU A 246 -2.30 -13.09 -13.71
CA LEU A 246 -2.76 -11.85 -13.10
C LEU A 246 -2.44 -10.65 -14.00
N LYS A 247 -3.35 -9.67 -14.07
CA LYS A 247 -3.15 -8.38 -14.74
C LYS A 247 -2.02 -7.57 -14.07
N GLN A 248 -0.91 -7.35 -14.76
CA GLN A 248 0.21 -6.59 -14.21
C GLN A 248 -0.05 -5.07 -14.23
N TYR A 249 -0.98 -4.61 -15.04
CA TYR A 249 -1.42 -3.21 -15.04
C TYR A 249 -2.27 -2.82 -13.83
N ILE A 250 -2.65 -3.78 -12.97
CA ILE A 250 -3.31 -3.51 -11.68
C ILE A 250 -2.31 -3.78 -10.56
N ALA A 251 -1.93 -2.76 -9.81
CA ALA A 251 -1.17 -2.94 -8.57
C ALA A 251 -2.10 -3.14 -7.38
N VAL A 252 -1.60 -3.78 -6.33
CA VAL A 252 -2.43 -4.20 -5.20
C VAL A 252 -1.77 -3.83 -3.88
N THR A 253 -2.58 -3.30 -2.97
CA THR A 253 -2.25 -3.19 -1.56
C THR A 253 -3.45 -3.60 -0.72
N GLY A 254 -3.19 -4.20 0.44
CA GLY A 254 -4.22 -4.60 1.38
C GLY A 254 -3.68 -5.67 2.32
N SER A 255 -4.05 -5.57 3.60
CA SER A 255 -3.87 -6.68 4.51
C SER A 255 -5.02 -7.69 4.32
N VAL A 256 -4.84 -8.94 4.77
CA VAL A 256 -5.89 -9.97 4.72
C VAL A 256 -5.87 -10.76 6.02
N ASN A 257 -7.05 -11.18 6.49
CA ASN A 257 -7.15 -12.13 7.59
C ASN A 257 -7.32 -13.58 7.10
N GLN A 258 -7.35 -14.54 8.03
CA GLN A 258 -7.45 -15.98 7.68
C GLN A 258 -8.76 -16.34 6.96
N LYS A 259 -9.80 -15.51 7.05
CA LYS A 259 -11.09 -15.72 6.38
C LYS A 259 -11.12 -15.20 4.95
N GLY A 260 -10.09 -14.45 4.53
CA GLY A 260 -10.03 -13.83 3.22
C GLY A 260 -10.67 -12.44 3.17
N GLU A 261 -10.93 -11.81 4.33
CA GLU A 261 -11.42 -10.44 4.39
C GLU A 261 -10.25 -9.48 4.23
N VAL A 262 -10.38 -8.53 3.29
CA VAL A 262 -9.36 -7.50 3.03
C VAL A 262 -9.46 -6.40 4.09
N GLN A 263 -8.30 -5.95 4.57
CA GLN A 263 -8.17 -5.05 5.71
C GLN A 263 -7.42 -3.77 5.34
N PRO A 264 -7.77 -2.62 5.97
CA PRO A 264 -7.19 -1.33 5.65
C PRO A 264 -5.70 -1.28 5.93
N VAL A 265 -5.01 -0.45 5.17
CA VAL A 265 -3.56 -0.25 5.24
C VAL A 265 -3.22 1.24 5.34
N GLY A 266 -2.05 1.55 5.88
CA GLY A 266 -1.52 2.91 5.90
C GLY A 266 -0.97 3.35 4.54
N GLY A 267 -0.98 4.68 4.31
CA GLY A 267 -0.34 5.34 3.18
C GLY A 267 -0.92 4.95 1.81
N VAL A 268 -2.23 4.69 1.75
CA VAL A 268 -2.91 4.27 0.52
C VAL A 268 -2.82 5.33 -0.59
N THR A 269 -2.89 6.62 -0.22
CA THR A 269 -2.79 7.74 -1.15
C THR A 269 -1.42 7.75 -1.84
N GLU A 270 -0.34 7.65 -1.06
CA GLU A 270 1.03 7.63 -1.58
C GLU A 270 1.30 6.38 -2.43
N LYS A 271 0.76 5.23 -2.02
CA LYS A 271 0.83 3.97 -2.79
C LYS A 271 0.17 4.10 -4.16
N ILE A 272 -1.02 4.69 -4.23
CA ILE A 272 -1.74 4.92 -5.48
C ILE A 272 -0.95 5.86 -6.38
N GLU A 273 -0.50 6.99 -5.83
CA GLU A 273 0.25 8.01 -6.57
C GLU A 273 1.58 7.47 -7.12
N GLY A 274 2.32 6.69 -6.33
CA GLY A 274 3.57 6.09 -6.79
C GLY A 274 3.38 5.11 -7.95
N PHE A 275 2.30 4.32 -7.96
CA PHE A 275 1.99 3.46 -9.11
C PHE A 275 1.50 4.27 -10.31
N PHE A 276 0.66 5.29 -10.07
CA PHE A 276 0.20 6.18 -11.11
C PHE A 276 1.36 6.89 -11.82
N ASP A 277 2.37 7.37 -11.10
CA ASP A 277 3.51 8.08 -11.68
C ASP A 277 4.34 7.21 -12.61
N ILE A 278 4.52 5.94 -12.23
CA ILE A 278 5.15 4.96 -13.11
C ILE A 278 4.28 4.70 -14.35
N CYS A 279 2.98 4.50 -14.19
CA CYS A 279 2.06 4.26 -15.29
C CYS A 279 1.97 5.44 -16.25
N SER A 280 1.85 6.66 -15.72
CA SER A 280 1.82 7.92 -16.45
C SER A 280 3.09 8.09 -17.28
N TYR A 281 4.25 7.83 -16.67
CA TYR A 281 5.54 7.91 -17.38
C TYR A 281 5.63 6.93 -18.57
N PHE A 282 5.22 5.68 -18.37
CA PHE A 282 5.24 4.67 -19.43
C PHE A 282 4.06 4.77 -20.41
N GLY A 283 3.18 5.75 -20.21
CA GLY A 283 1.96 6.00 -20.97
C GLY A 283 0.77 5.19 -20.46
N LEU A 284 -0.27 5.91 -20.04
CA LEU A 284 -1.57 5.34 -19.66
C LEU A 284 -2.25 4.72 -20.88
N THR A 285 -2.70 3.48 -20.76
CA THR A 285 -3.50 2.77 -21.78
C THR A 285 -5.00 2.85 -21.50
N GLY A 286 -5.38 3.25 -20.29
CA GLY A 286 -6.77 3.20 -19.82
C GLY A 286 -7.12 1.90 -19.11
N ASP A 287 -6.18 0.99 -18.93
CA ASP A 287 -6.39 -0.25 -18.16
C ASP A 287 -5.77 -0.18 -16.76
N GLN A 288 -4.79 0.72 -16.56
CA GLN A 288 -4.00 0.75 -15.33
C GLN A 288 -4.86 1.13 -14.13
N GLY A 289 -4.53 0.58 -12.96
CA GLY A 289 -5.21 0.95 -11.74
C GLY A 289 -4.60 0.35 -10.49
N VAL A 290 -5.23 0.65 -9.36
CA VAL A 290 -4.83 0.13 -8.05
C VAL A 290 -6.03 -0.48 -7.34
N MET A 291 -5.84 -1.71 -6.87
CA MET A 291 -6.78 -2.39 -5.98
C MET A 291 -6.42 -2.10 -4.52
N ILE A 292 -7.42 -1.66 -3.75
CA ILE A 292 -7.27 -1.21 -2.36
C ILE A 292 -8.36 -1.81 -1.47
N PRO A 293 -8.18 -1.85 -0.14
CA PRO A 293 -9.26 -2.17 0.79
C PRO A 293 -10.39 -1.15 0.69
N TYR A 294 -11.65 -1.60 0.68
CA TYR A 294 -12.80 -0.69 0.59
C TYR A 294 -12.86 0.32 1.76
N GLN A 295 -12.38 -0.05 2.95
CA GLN A 295 -12.34 0.86 4.09
C GLN A 295 -11.42 2.06 3.85
N ASN A 296 -10.35 1.90 3.05
CA ASN A 296 -9.41 2.97 2.77
C ASN A 296 -9.95 4.03 1.78
N VAL A 297 -11.17 3.88 1.24
CA VAL A 297 -11.79 4.89 0.37
C VAL A 297 -11.89 6.24 1.07
N GLU A 298 -12.12 6.27 2.38
CA GLU A 298 -12.17 7.52 3.15
C GLU A 298 -10.79 8.17 3.38
N ASP A 299 -9.70 7.44 3.14
CA ASP A 299 -8.33 7.91 3.29
C ASP A 299 -7.78 8.55 2.01
N LEU A 300 -8.52 8.47 0.90
CA LEU A 300 -8.09 8.95 -0.41
C LEU A 300 -8.13 10.48 -0.46
N VAL A 301 -6.96 11.11 -0.42
CA VAL A 301 -6.80 12.55 -0.69
C VAL A 301 -5.77 12.70 -1.79
N LEU A 302 -6.15 12.29 -3.01
CA LEU A 302 -5.25 12.13 -4.15
C LEU A 302 -4.89 13.48 -4.81
N LYS A 303 -3.74 13.54 -5.47
CA LYS A 303 -3.36 14.67 -6.31
C LYS A 303 -4.28 14.83 -7.53
N ASP A 304 -4.42 16.08 -7.98
CA ASP A 304 -5.31 16.46 -9.09
C ASP A 304 -5.11 15.57 -10.33
N ASP A 305 -3.85 15.26 -10.70
CA ASP A 305 -3.53 14.46 -11.89
C ASP A 305 -4.13 13.04 -11.86
N VAL A 306 -4.18 12.42 -10.68
CA VAL A 306 -4.79 11.09 -10.50
C VAL A 306 -6.30 11.20 -10.64
N ILE A 307 -6.91 12.21 -10.01
CA ILE A 307 -8.35 12.47 -10.08
C ILE A 307 -8.77 12.69 -11.54
N ASP A 308 -8.02 13.52 -12.26
CA ASP A 308 -8.21 13.81 -13.67
C ASP A 308 -8.14 12.54 -14.53
N ALA A 309 -7.14 11.68 -14.31
CA ALA A 309 -6.98 10.44 -15.05
C ALA A 309 -8.13 9.47 -14.78
N VAL A 310 -8.59 9.36 -13.53
CA VAL A 310 -9.75 8.54 -13.16
C VAL A 310 -11.04 9.07 -13.82
N GLN A 311 -11.28 10.38 -13.78
CA GLN A 311 -12.44 11.00 -14.44
C GLN A 311 -12.44 10.78 -15.97
N LYS A 312 -11.26 10.76 -16.58
CA LYS A 312 -11.08 10.49 -18.02
C LYS A 312 -11.10 8.99 -18.36
N GLY A 313 -11.24 8.10 -17.38
CA GLY A 313 -11.21 6.64 -17.57
C GLY A 313 -9.83 6.10 -17.96
N LEU A 314 -8.76 6.86 -17.70
CA LEU A 314 -7.38 6.50 -18.03
C LEU A 314 -6.68 5.71 -16.92
N PHE A 315 -7.22 5.76 -15.70
CA PHE A 315 -6.73 5.08 -14.52
C PHE A 315 -7.89 4.65 -13.63
N HIS A 316 -7.76 3.57 -12.88
CA HIS A 316 -8.87 2.99 -12.10
C HIS A 316 -8.48 2.73 -10.65
N ILE A 317 -9.43 2.85 -9.73
CA ILE A 317 -9.28 2.47 -8.33
C ILE A 317 -10.35 1.43 -8.00
N TYR A 318 -9.92 0.26 -7.54
CA TYR A 318 -10.78 -0.88 -7.27
C TYR A 318 -10.84 -1.12 -5.75
N PRO A 319 -11.86 -0.60 -5.04
CA PRO A 319 -12.08 -0.93 -3.64
C PRO A 319 -12.62 -2.35 -3.54
N VAL A 320 -11.98 -3.20 -2.75
CA VAL A 320 -12.41 -4.59 -2.53
C VAL A 320 -12.53 -4.93 -1.05
N SER A 321 -13.40 -5.90 -0.77
CA SER A 321 -13.71 -6.37 0.57
C SER A 321 -13.19 -7.78 0.87
N SER A 322 -12.96 -8.59 -0.17
CA SER A 322 -12.50 -9.97 -0.02
C SER A 322 -11.51 -10.40 -1.10
N ILE A 323 -10.81 -11.51 -0.83
CA ILE A 323 -9.88 -12.15 -1.78
C ILE A 323 -10.63 -12.67 -3.01
N GLU A 324 -11.86 -13.15 -2.85
CA GLU A 324 -12.69 -13.60 -3.96
C GLU A 324 -12.97 -12.46 -4.95
N GLU A 325 -13.37 -11.28 -4.46
CA GLU A 325 -13.61 -10.11 -5.31
C GLU A 325 -12.33 -9.68 -6.05
N GLY A 326 -11.21 -9.59 -5.32
CA GLY A 326 -9.98 -9.11 -5.92
C GLY A 326 -9.36 -10.05 -6.94
N ILE A 327 -9.44 -11.38 -6.75
CA ILE A 327 -8.89 -12.33 -7.73
C ILE A 327 -9.72 -12.35 -9.02
N GLU A 328 -11.04 -12.13 -8.94
CA GLU A 328 -11.90 -11.99 -10.12
C GLU A 328 -11.50 -10.75 -10.94
N ILE A 329 -11.29 -9.61 -10.28
CA ILE A 329 -10.81 -8.37 -10.92
C ILE A 329 -9.44 -8.60 -11.58
N LEU A 330 -8.51 -9.28 -10.91
CA LEU A 330 -7.16 -9.49 -11.40
C LEU A 330 -7.05 -10.50 -12.55
N THR A 331 -8.08 -11.33 -12.79
CA THR A 331 -8.01 -12.45 -13.74
C THR A 331 -9.08 -12.44 -14.82
N ASP A 332 -10.19 -11.72 -14.62
CA ASP A 332 -11.45 -11.84 -15.40
C ASP A 332 -12.05 -13.26 -15.40
N ARG A 333 -11.83 -14.02 -14.34
CA ARG A 333 -12.41 -15.36 -14.15
C ARG A 333 -13.15 -15.41 -12.83
N SER A 334 -14.22 -16.20 -12.77
CA SER A 334 -14.98 -16.37 -11.53
C SER A 334 -14.13 -17.08 -10.48
N TYR A 335 -14.26 -16.67 -9.22
CA TYR A 335 -13.56 -17.32 -8.11
C TYR A 335 -13.88 -18.83 -8.02
N PRO A 336 -15.13 -19.30 -8.20
CA PRO A 336 -15.43 -20.73 -8.22
C PRO A 336 -14.61 -21.53 -9.25
N ASP A 337 -14.41 -20.99 -10.46
CA ASP A 337 -13.61 -21.66 -11.49
C ASP A 337 -12.13 -21.76 -11.08
N ILE A 338 -11.59 -20.69 -10.48
CA ILE A 338 -10.22 -20.66 -9.96
C ILE A 338 -10.06 -21.65 -8.81
N TYR A 339 -11.02 -21.66 -7.88
CA TYR A 339 -11.05 -22.56 -6.72
C TYR A 339 -11.02 -24.03 -7.14
N GLU A 340 -11.87 -24.42 -8.08
CA GLU A 340 -11.89 -25.80 -8.60
C GLU A 340 -10.60 -26.15 -9.35
N GLY A 341 -10.02 -25.21 -10.10
CA GLY A 341 -8.72 -25.38 -10.74
C GLY A 341 -7.60 -25.67 -9.74
N ILE A 342 -7.55 -24.90 -8.64
CA ILE A 342 -6.59 -25.09 -7.54
C ILE A 342 -6.84 -26.44 -6.86
N ARG A 343 -8.08 -26.76 -6.50
CA ARG A 343 -8.46 -28.02 -5.86
C ARG A 343 -8.05 -29.23 -6.71
N ALA A 344 -8.30 -29.19 -8.01
CA ALA A 344 -7.92 -30.24 -8.94
C ALA A 344 -6.39 -30.43 -9.01
N LYS A 345 -5.60 -29.34 -8.97
CA LYS A 345 -4.13 -29.40 -8.97
C LYS A 345 -3.59 -29.97 -7.66
N LEU A 346 -4.14 -29.55 -6.51
CA LEU A 346 -3.76 -30.09 -5.21
C LEU A 346 -4.09 -31.59 -5.07
N ASN A 347 -5.23 -32.03 -5.60
CA ASN A 347 -5.57 -33.46 -5.65
C ASN A 347 -4.57 -34.26 -6.49
N LYS A 348 -4.07 -33.70 -7.60
CA LYS A 348 -2.99 -34.33 -8.40
C LYS A 348 -1.67 -34.40 -7.63
N TYR A 349 -1.35 -33.37 -6.84
CA TYR A 349 -0.15 -33.36 -6.00
C TYR A 349 -0.21 -34.50 -4.97
N ALA A 350 -1.33 -34.63 -4.25
CA ALA A 350 -1.55 -35.71 -3.28
C ALA A 350 -1.52 -37.10 -3.93
N ALA A 351 -2.11 -37.27 -5.13
CA ALA A 351 -2.09 -38.54 -5.84
C ALA A 351 -0.67 -38.95 -6.29
N SER A 352 0.13 -37.99 -6.75
CA SER A 352 1.52 -38.22 -7.20
C SER A 352 2.43 -38.63 -6.03
N GLU A 353 2.18 -38.10 -4.83
CA GLU A 353 2.90 -38.50 -3.61
C GLU A 353 2.59 -39.92 -3.18
N ASN A 354 1.32 -40.33 -3.23
CA ASN A 354 0.91 -41.70 -2.91
C ASN A 354 1.57 -42.73 -3.86
N GLN A 355 1.76 -42.37 -5.13
CA GLN A 355 2.49 -43.22 -6.09
C GLN A 355 3.98 -43.31 -5.74
N ASN A 356 4.63 -42.18 -5.42
CA ASN A 356 6.05 -42.15 -5.06
C ASN A 356 6.37 -42.86 -3.73
N THR A 357 5.46 -42.84 -2.75
CA THR A 357 5.61 -43.59 -1.49
C THR A 357 5.35 -45.09 -1.67
N SER A 358 4.47 -45.49 -2.60
CA SER A 358 4.25 -46.91 -2.93
C SER A 358 5.44 -47.53 -3.68
N SER A 359 6.09 -46.78 -4.59
CA SER A 359 7.28 -47.24 -5.31
C SER A 359 8.52 -47.36 -4.43
N THR A 360 8.70 -46.45 -3.46
CA THR A 360 9.82 -46.52 -2.50
C THR A 360 9.68 -47.65 -1.47
N LYS A 361 8.45 -48.06 -1.14
CA LYS A 361 8.22 -49.26 -0.30
C LYS A 361 8.55 -50.54 -1.05
N ASN A 362 8.13 -50.68 -2.31
CA ASN A 362 8.44 -51.87 -3.13
C ASN A 362 9.94 -52.01 -3.48
N GLY A 363 10.68 -50.90 -3.57
CA GLY A 363 12.13 -50.90 -3.78
C GLY A 363 12.97 -51.27 -2.54
N ARG A 364 12.42 -51.14 -1.32
CA ARG A 364 13.10 -51.55 -0.08
C ARG A 364 12.91 -53.03 0.26
N GLU A 365 11.79 -53.63 -0.13
CA GLU A 365 11.57 -55.08 0.05
C GLU A 365 12.39 -55.95 -0.91
N SER A 366 12.84 -55.39 -2.04
CA SER A 366 13.66 -56.09 -3.03
C SER A 366 15.18 -55.95 -2.80
N GLY A 367 15.61 -55.14 -1.83
CA GLY A 367 17.03 -54.89 -1.52
C GLY A 367 17.63 -55.69 -0.36
N ASN A 368 16.87 -56.59 0.26
CA ASN A 368 17.30 -57.38 1.44
C ASN A 368 17.48 -58.87 1.15
N LEU A 369 17.67 -59.24 -0.12
CA LEU A 369 18.05 -60.58 -0.54
C LEU A 369 19.30 -60.47 -1.41
N LEU A 370 20.48 -60.40 -0.78
CA LEU A 370 21.76 -60.88 -1.29
C LEU A 370 22.78 -60.97 -0.14
#